data_AF-A0A914EYP8-F1
#
_entry.id   AF-A0A914EYP8-F1
#
_cell.length_a   1.000
_cell.length_b   1.000
_cell.length_c   1.000
_cell.angle_alpha   90.00
_cell.angle_beta   90.00
_cell.angle_gamma   90.00
#
_symmetry.space_group_name_H-M   'P 1'
#
loop_
_entity.id
_entity.type
_entity.pdbx_description
1 polymer ?
#
loop_
_entity_poly.entity_id
_entity_poly.type
_entity_poly.pdbx_seq_one_letter_code
_entity_poly.pdbx_strand_id
1 'polypeptide(L)'
;MSIIDDLLSNSFVKIKNPSDVESKLHKIIKDGYENLMILADFDYTLSKFKDTNGKECLITHSIFVKCTQEVKPELSEKLQVICNKYGPLEHSTKISRAEKLSKMEDWWNLSHECIVDSKLSHDDIKKFVKDAPLYLRDFAVEFIRFIEAKNVPLIVFSAGIGNVIEMILQQNLGTIPSQLHIISNFMNFNKKNICESFTEPTIHSCCKNSTVITGEQPYSEDIKSRPNIILLGDSLEDVHMDIGMVNESTAIKIGFLNHSIDSRFDDYSEAFDILLIDCQSMEIPFRLLKLCENFNFKIDNNLNAINNV
;
A
#
# COMPACT_ATOMS: atom_id res chain seq x y z
N MET A 1 15.49 -5.38 26.56
CA MET A 1 15.21 -4.22 25.70
C MET A 1 13.76 -4.35 25.28
N SER A 2 12.94 -3.30 25.48
CA SER A 2 11.53 -3.35 25.06
C SER A 2 11.44 -3.38 23.53
N ILE A 3 10.28 -3.80 22.99
CA ILE A 3 10.04 -3.77 21.53
C ILE A 3 10.19 -2.33 21.01
N ILE A 4 9.74 -1.35 21.79
CA ILE A 4 9.84 0.07 21.49
C ILE A 4 11.30 0.55 21.43
N ASP A 5 12.13 0.19 22.41
CA ASP A 5 13.54 0.61 22.42
C ASP A 5 14.29 0.10 21.18
N ASP A 6 13.98 -1.13 20.75
CA ASP A 6 14.54 -1.72 19.54
C ASP A 6 14.07 -0.99 18.27
N LEU A 7 12.78 -0.64 18.16
CA LEU A 7 12.27 0.15 17.04
C LEU A 7 12.91 1.54 16.98
N LEU A 8 12.97 2.25 18.13
CA LEU A 8 13.54 3.59 18.23
C LEU A 8 15.07 3.62 18.07
N SER A 9 15.74 2.47 18.13
CA SER A 9 17.17 2.37 17.78
C SER A 9 17.43 2.65 16.29
N ASN A 10 16.40 2.51 15.44
CA ASN A 10 16.47 2.85 14.03
C ASN A 10 16.17 4.34 13.82
N SER A 11 17.11 5.09 13.24
CA SER A 11 16.99 6.54 13.05
C SER A 11 15.82 6.99 12.16
N PHE A 12 15.34 6.11 11.29
CA PHE A 12 14.19 6.38 10.41
C PHE A 12 12.85 6.31 11.15
N VAL A 13 12.81 5.66 12.32
CA VAL A 13 11.58 5.43 13.08
C VAL A 13 11.28 6.62 13.98
N LYS A 14 10.05 7.12 13.92
CA LYS A 14 9.49 8.08 14.87
C LYS A 14 8.17 7.54 15.40
N ILE A 15 7.97 7.63 16.71
CA ILE A 15 6.77 7.15 17.39
C ILE A 15 6.32 8.25 18.33
N LYS A 16 5.10 8.75 18.13
CA LYS A 16 4.54 9.82 18.97
C LYS A 16 4.13 9.33 20.34
N ASN A 17 3.46 8.17 20.41
CA ASN A 17 2.97 7.58 21.66
C ASN A 17 3.49 6.14 21.84
N PRO A 18 4.71 5.97 22.37
CA PRO A 18 5.34 4.66 22.47
C PRO A 18 4.54 3.63 23.29
N SER A 19 3.88 4.08 24.37
CA SER A 19 3.09 3.19 25.23
C SER A 19 1.85 2.63 24.52
N ASP A 20 1.19 3.44 23.67
CA ASP A 20 0.05 2.97 22.87
C ASP A 20 0.50 1.96 21.81
N VAL A 21 1.60 2.25 21.11
CA VAL A 21 2.20 1.31 20.14
C VAL A 21 2.57 -0.01 20.81
N GLU A 22 3.19 0.03 21.99
CA GLU A 22 3.56 -1.18 22.72
C GLU A 22 2.33 -2.01 23.11
N SER A 23 1.27 -1.37 23.59
CA SER A 23 0.00 -2.02 23.94
C SER A 23 -0.63 -2.71 22.73
N LYS A 24 -0.71 -2.01 21.59
CA LYS A 24 -1.23 -2.57 20.33
C LYS A 24 -0.38 -3.74 19.86
N LEU A 25 0.95 -3.63 19.88
CA LEU A 25 1.86 -4.71 19.47
C LEU A 25 1.69 -5.94 20.35
N HIS A 26 1.62 -5.77 21.67
CA HIS A 26 1.38 -6.89 22.57
C HIS A 26 0.05 -7.60 22.29
N LYS A 27 -1.01 -6.86 21.97
CA LYS A 27 -2.29 -7.46 21.59
C LYS A 27 -2.18 -8.25 20.28
N ILE A 28 -1.61 -7.67 19.23
CA ILE A 28 -1.42 -8.35 17.94
C ILE A 28 -0.58 -9.62 18.10
N ILE A 29 0.51 -9.55 18.87
CA ILE A 29 1.39 -10.69 19.14
C ILE A 29 0.65 -11.79 19.90
N LYS A 30 -0.12 -11.42 20.94
CA LYS A 30 -0.87 -12.37 21.76
C LYS A 30 -1.97 -13.08 20.97
N ASP A 31 -2.66 -12.35 20.09
CA ASP A 31 -3.78 -12.88 19.33
C ASP A 31 -3.32 -13.71 18.10
N GLY A 32 -2.06 -13.65 17.69
CA GLY A 32 -1.50 -14.53 16.67
C GLY A 32 -1.82 -14.15 15.22
N TYR A 33 -1.27 -14.94 14.28
CA TYR A 33 -1.34 -14.69 12.83
C TYR A 33 -2.74 -14.93 12.27
N GLU A 34 -3.48 -15.87 12.84
CA GLU A 34 -4.84 -16.23 12.47
C GLU A 34 -5.84 -15.09 12.70
N ASN A 35 -5.51 -14.14 13.58
CA ASN A 35 -6.31 -12.96 13.88
C ASN A 35 -5.78 -11.68 13.19
N LEU A 36 -4.69 -11.77 12.43
CA LEU A 36 -4.00 -10.63 11.81
C LEU A 36 -4.27 -10.56 10.31
N MET A 37 -4.49 -9.34 9.82
CA MET A 37 -4.44 -8.99 8.40
C MET A 37 -3.57 -7.75 8.16
N ILE A 38 -3.16 -7.56 6.90
CA ILE A 38 -2.35 -6.43 6.48
C ILE A 38 -3.11 -5.66 5.40
N LEU A 39 -3.24 -4.34 5.61
CA LEU A 39 -3.75 -3.40 4.62
C LEU A 39 -2.57 -2.53 4.17
N ALA A 40 -2.30 -2.48 2.88
CA ALA A 40 -1.18 -1.69 2.36
C ALA A 40 -1.61 -0.91 1.13
N ASP A 41 -1.22 0.37 1.05
CA ASP A 41 -1.12 1.01 -0.25
C ASP A 41 0.05 0.41 -1.07
N PHE A 42 0.08 0.67 -2.37
CA PHE A 42 1.17 0.24 -3.24
C PHE A 42 2.18 1.34 -3.55
N ASP A 43 1.71 2.44 -4.16
CA ASP A 43 2.58 3.45 -4.76
C ASP A 43 3.28 4.23 -3.64
N TYR A 44 4.61 4.24 -3.62
CA TYR A 44 5.42 4.85 -2.54
C TYR A 44 5.20 4.26 -1.13
N THR A 45 4.45 3.16 -1.02
CA THR A 45 4.29 2.37 0.20
C THR A 45 4.97 1.01 0.08
N LEU A 46 4.52 0.14 -0.83
CA LEU A 46 5.25 -1.09 -1.17
C LEU A 46 6.31 -0.82 -2.24
N SER A 47 6.09 0.16 -3.11
CA SER A 47 7.10 0.66 -4.05
C SER A 47 7.97 1.77 -3.45
N LYS A 48 9.19 1.91 -3.95
CA LYS A 48 10.13 2.95 -3.51
C LYS A 48 9.67 4.33 -3.96
N PHE A 49 9.93 5.32 -3.14
CA PHE A 49 9.87 6.72 -3.56
C PHE A 49 11.14 7.12 -4.31
N LYS A 50 12.31 6.66 -3.86
CA LYS A 50 13.61 6.95 -4.49
C LYS A 50 14.37 5.67 -4.79
N ASP A 51 15.09 5.68 -5.92
CA ASP A 51 16.03 4.63 -6.27
C ASP A 51 17.34 4.74 -5.45
N THR A 52 18.27 3.83 -5.67
CA THR A 52 19.57 3.80 -4.99
C THR A 52 20.46 5.02 -5.30
N ASN A 53 20.13 5.79 -6.34
CA ASN A 53 20.83 7.01 -6.73
C ASN A 53 20.11 8.28 -6.20
N GLY A 54 19.02 8.13 -5.45
CA GLY A 54 18.23 9.22 -4.92
C GLY A 54 17.26 9.84 -5.94
N LYS A 55 17.06 9.23 -7.12
CA LYS A 55 16.11 9.69 -8.12
C LYS A 55 14.71 9.17 -7.80
N GLU A 56 13.71 10.02 -7.96
CA GLU A 56 12.31 9.64 -7.76
C GLU A 56 11.91 8.49 -8.71
N CYS A 57 11.31 7.45 -8.15
CA CYS A 57 10.74 6.32 -8.89
C CYS A 57 9.37 6.70 -9.44
N LEU A 58 8.86 5.93 -10.41
CA LEU A 58 7.50 6.14 -10.91
C LEU A 58 6.46 5.48 -10.02
N ILE A 59 5.30 6.12 -9.91
CA ILE A 59 4.05 5.47 -9.54
C ILE A 59 3.39 4.80 -10.74
N THR A 60 2.43 3.92 -10.48
CA THR A 60 1.74 3.13 -11.51
C THR A 60 1.15 3.96 -12.66
N HIS A 61 0.49 5.10 -12.37
CA HIS A 61 -0.03 6.01 -13.41
C HIS A 61 1.09 6.72 -14.21
N SER A 62 2.19 7.09 -13.56
CA SER A 62 3.29 7.85 -14.18
C SER A 62 4.04 7.06 -15.25
N ILE A 63 3.89 5.73 -15.28
CA ILE A 63 4.37 4.88 -16.37
C ILE A 63 3.75 5.31 -17.70
N PHE A 64 2.45 5.62 -17.73
CA PHE A 64 1.77 6.05 -18.95
C PHE A 64 2.23 7.43 -19.40
N VAL A 65 2.65 8.29 -18.48
CA VAL A 65 3.27 9.58 -18.85
C VAL A 65 4.64 9.36 -19.44
N LYS A 66 5.53 8.60 -18.77
CA LYS A 66 6.94 8.49 -19.16
C LYS A 66 7.17 7.54 -20.33
N CYS A 67 6.62 6.33 -20.27
CA CYS A 67 6.93 5.27 -21.23
C CYS A 67 6.21 5.48 -22.58
N THR A 68 5.23 6.36 -22.64
CA THR A 68 4.53 6.69 -23.90
C THR A 68 5.12 7.89 -24.63
N GLN A 69 6.10 8.59 -24.06
CA GLN A 69 6.68 9.81 -24.65
C GLN A 69 7.16 9.63 -26.08
N GLU A 70 7.84 8.51 -26.37
CA GLU A 70 8.40 8.24 -27.70
C GLU A 70 7.40 7.58 -28.65
N VAL A 71 6.47 6.77 -28.14
CA VAL A 71 5.58 5.93 -28.95
C VAL A 71 4.19 6.54 -29.16
N LYS A 72 3.71 7.35 -28.21
CA LYS A 72 2.42 8.06 -28.23
C LYS A 72 2.55 9.42 -27.52
N PRO A 73 3.33 10.37 -28.07
CA PRO A 73 3.61 11.65 -27.42
C PRO A 73 2.36 12.44 -27.03
N GLU A 74 1.29 12.40 -27.85
CA GLU A 74 0.02 13.07 -27.56
C GLU A 74 -0.65 12.54 -26.28
N LEU A 75 -0.54 11.24 -25.98
CA LEU A 75 -1.05 10.66 -24.74
C LEU A 75 -0.24 11.16 -23.55
N SER A 76 1.09 11.10 -23.66
CA SER A 76 2.01 11.56 -22.60
C SER A 76 1.75 13.03 -22.26
N GLU A 77 1.60 13.89 -23.27
CA GLU A 77 1.33 15.32 -23.08
C GLU A 77 -0.02 15.56 -22.38
N LYS A 78 -1.09 14.89 -22.83
CA LYS A 78 -2.41 15.00 -22.18
C LYS A 78 -2.35 14.59 -20.71
N LEU A 79 -1.76 13.44 -20.41
CA LEU A 79 -1.63 12.96 -19.04
C LEU A 79 -0.77 13.91 -18.19
N GLN A 80 0.33 14.44 -18.74
CA GLN A 80 1.18 15.40 -18.04
C GLN A 80 0.42 16.70 -17.69
N VAL A 81 -0.40 17.21 -18.61
CA VAL A 81 -1.24 18.41 -18.37
C VAL A 81 -2.26 18.13 -17.26
N ILE A 82 -2.89 16.96 -17.29
CA ILE A 82 -3.85 16.54 -16.25
C ILE A 82 -3.13 16.45 -14.89
N CYS A 83 -1.99 15.74 -14.80
CA CYS A 83 -1.19 15.64 -13.57
C CYS A 83 -0.79 17.01 -13.01
N ASN A 84 -0.34 17.94 -13.87
CA ASN A 84 0.07 19.27 -13.44
C ASN A 84 -1.11 20.10 -12.87
N LYS A 85 -2.33 19.86 -13.37
CA LYS A 85 -3.54 20.53 -12.91
C LYS A 85 -4.03 19.99 -11.56
N TYR A 86 -4.04 18.68 -11.39
CA TYR A 86 -4.71 18.03 -10.24
C TYR A 86 -3.75 17.62 -9.12
N GLY A 87 -2.50 17.28 -9.42
CA GLY A 87 -1.50 16.86 -8.40
C GLY A 87 -1.34 17.85 -7.24
N PRO A 88 -1.23 19.18 -7.47
CA PRO A 88 -1.17 20.14 -6.38
C PRO A 88 -2.43 20.20 -5.50
N LEU A 89 -3.59 19.79 -6.02
CA LEU A 89 -4.87 19.83 -5.30
C LEU A 89 -5.01 18.66 -4.32
N GLU A 90 -4.43 17.50 -4.63
CA GLU A 90 -4.43 16.32 -3.77
C GLU A 90 -3.86 16.63 -2.38
N HIS A 91 -2.73 17.34 -2.35
CA HIS A 91 -2.05 17.72 -1.11
C HIS A 91 -2.49 19.09 -0.56
N SER A 92 -3.45 19.75 -1.20
CA SER A 92 -3.92 21.07 -0.75
C SER A 92 -4.68 20.99 0.57
N THR A 93 -4.31 21.86 1.51
CA THR A 93 -5.05 22.14 2.75
C THR A 93 -6.03 23.31 2.59
N LYS A 94 -6.06 23.94 1.41
CA LYS A 94 -6.88 25.14 1.13
C LYS A 94 -8.27 24.82 0.60
N ILE A 95 -8.49 23.60 0.10
CA ILE A 95 -9.78 23.15 -0.43
C ILE A 95 -10.47 22.21 0.56
N SER A 96 -11.80 22.21 0.52
CA SER A 96 -12.58 21.32 1.39
C SER A 96 -12.39 19.85 1.01
N ARG A 97 -12.67 18.92 1.93
CA ARG A 97 -12.64 17.47 1.64
C ARG A 97 -13.62 17.10 0.52
N ALA A 98 -14.83 17.68 0.51
CA ALA A 98 -15.83 17.42 -0.53
C ALA A 98 -15.37 17.90 -1.91
N GLU A 99 -14.76 19.08 -1.97
CA GLU A 99 -14.16 19.59 -3.20
C GLU A 99 -12.99 18.72 -3.67
N LYS A 100 -12.09 18.35 -2.75
CA LYS A 100 -10.96 17.46 -3.05
C LYS A 100 -11.43 16.13 -3.63
N LEU A 101 -12.44 15.50 -3.03
CA LEU A 101 -13.03 14.24 -3.50
C LEU A 101 -13.48 14.36 -4.96
N SER A 102 -14.28 15.39 -5.29
CA SER A 102 -14.72 15.62 -6.67
C SER A 102 -13.55 15.87 -7.63
N LYS A 103 -12.49 16.59 -7.21
CA LYS A 103 -11.32 16.84 -8.05
C LYS A 103 -10.47 15.60 -8.28
N MET A 104 -10.37 14.70 -7.31
CA MET A 104 -9.65 13.43 -7.49
C MET A 104 -10.43 12.48 -8.40
N GLU A 105 -11.76 12.46 -8.28
CA GLU A 105 -12.62 11.71 -9.21
C GLU A 105 -12.46 12.21 -10.66
N ASP A 106 -12.52 13.54 -10.88
CA ASP A 106 -12.25 14.14 -12.20
C ASP A 106 -10.87 13.72 -12.73
N TRP A 107 -9.83 13.79 -11.89
CA TRP A 107 -8.47 13.48 -12.30
C TRP A 107 -8.34 12.03 -12.77
N TRP A 108 -8.81 11.08 -11.98
CA TRP A 108 -8.70 9.67 -12.33
C TRP A 108 -9.48 9.34 -13.58
N ASN A 109 -10.75 9.77 -13.67
CA ASN A 109 -11.61 9.49 -14.82
C ASN A 109 -11.02 10.07 -16.12
N LEU A 110 -10.57 11.33 -16.11
CA LEU A 110 -9.91 11.94 -17.29
C LEU A 110 -8.63 11.21 -17.69
N SER A 111 -7.84 10.75 -16.71
CA SER A 111 -6.61 10.01 -16.99
C SER A 111 -6.91 8.64 -17.60
N HIS A 112 -7.89 7.93 -17.06
CA HIS A 112 -8.33 6.63 -17.55
C HIS A 112 -8.94 6.72 -18.95
N GLU A 113 -9.78 7.73 -19.22
CA GLU A 113 -10.32 8.03 -20.55
C GLU A 113 -9.20 8.24 -21.57
N CYS A 114 -8.18 9.04 -21.24
CA CYS A 114 -7.03 9.25 -22.13
C CYS A 114 -6.29 7.94 -22.44
N ILE A 115 -6.10 7.07 -21.44
CA ILE A 115 -5.45 5.77 -21.61
C ILE A 115 -6.31 4.86 -22.51
N VAL A 116 -7.61 4.78 -22.29
CA VAL A 116 -8.55 3.96 -23.09
C VAL A 116 -8.63 4.45 -24.54
N ASP A 117 -8.68 5.76 -24.76
CA ASP A 117 -8.74 6.36 -26.09
C ASP A 117 -7.48 6.12 -26.89
N SER A 118 -6.35 5.97 -26.22
CA SER A 118 -5.08 5.67 -26.88
C SER A 118 -5.01 4.25 -27.47
N LYS A 119 -5.94 3.34 -27.12
CA LYS A 119 -5.97 1.95 -27.62
C LYS A 119 -4.65 1.19 -27.40
N LEU A 120 -4.08 1.30 -26.20
CA LEU A 120 -2.92 0.50 -25.80
C LEU A 120 -3.30 -0.98 -25.67
N SER A 121 -2.43 -1.86 -26.16
CA SER A 121 -2.56 -3.30 -25.95
C SER A 121 -1.97 -3.73 -24.62
N HIS A 122 -2.37 -4.91 -24.12
CA HIS A 122 -1.76 -5.48 -22.92
C HIS A 122 -0.23 -5.68 -23.08
N ASP A 123 0.23 -5.99 -24.30
CA ASP A 123 1.66 -6.18 -24.56
C ASP A 123 2.43 -4.86 -24.58
N ASP A 124 1.80 -3.75 -24.99
CA ASP A 124 2.37 -2.40 -24.81
C ASP A 124 2.57 -2.11 -23.32
N ILE A 125 1.57 -2.42 -22.48
CA ILE A 125 1.67 -2.20 -21.03
C ILE A 125 2.80 -3.04 -20.44
N LYS A 126 2.88 -4.33 -20.78
CA LYS A 126 3.99 -5.20 -20.34
C LYS A 126 5.35 -4.62 -20.70
N LYS A 127 5.49 -4.07 -21.92
CA LYS A 127 6.74 -3.44 -22.36
C LYS A 127 7.05 -2.19 -21.54
N PHE A 128 6.07 -1.33 -21.29
CA PHE A 128 6.25 -0.13 -20.46
C PHE A 128 6.69 -0.48 -19.04
N VAL A 129 6.02 -1.46 -18.41
CA VAL A 129 6.33 -1.88 -17.04
C VAL A 129 7.74 -2.46 -16.93
N LYS A 130 8.18 -3.25 -17.92
CA LYS A 130 9.51 -3.88 -17.91
C LYS A 130 10.66 -2.88 -17.80
N ASP A 131 10.54 -1.74 -18.47
CA ASP A 131 11.61 -0.74 -18.55
C ASP A 131 11.37 0.46 -17.62
N ALA A 132 10.26 0.48 -16.87
CA ALA A 132 9.90 1.57 -15.99
C ALA A 132 10.74 1.55 -14.70
N PRO A 133 11.26 2.71 -14.24
CA PRO A 133 11.90 2.82 -12.93
C PRO A 133 10.86 2.85 -11.81
N LEU A 134 10.16 1.72 -11.62
CA LEU A 134 9.21 1.45 -10.54
C LEU A 134 9.70 0.17 -9.85
N TYR A 135 10.14 0.32 -8.60
CA TYR A 135 10.79 -0.76 -7.86
C TYR A 135 10.07 -0.99 -6.53
N LEU A 136 10.01 -2.24 -6.09
CA LEU A 136 9.57 -2.55 -4.73
C LEU A 136 10.61 -2.04 -3.71
N ARG A 137 10.15 -1.66 -2.52
CA ARG A 137 11.01 -1.36 -1.37
C ARG A 137 11.87 -2.57 -1.01
N ASP A 138 13.03 -2.30 -0.40
CA ASP A 138 13.88 -3.38 0.09
C ASP A 138 13.11 -4.23 1.11
N PHE A 139 13.32 -5.54 1.11
CA PHE A 139 12.56 -6.52 1.91
C PHE A 139 11.07 -6.70 1.58
N ALA A 140 10.51 -6.04 0.57
CA ALA A 140 9.10 -6.22 0.20
C ALA A 140 8.78 -7.65 -0.27
N VAL A 141 9.68 -8.27 -1.04
CA VAL A 141 9.52 -9.65 -1.50
C VAL A 141 9.54 -10.64 -0.33
N GLU A 142 10.48 -10.47 0.60
CA GLU A 142 10.61 -11.28 1.80
C GLU A 142 9.42 -11.11 2.73
N PHE A 143 8.92 -9.88 2.87
CA PHE A 143 7.70 -9.57 3.59
C PHE A 143 6.51 -10.33 3.02
N ILE A 144 6.27 -10.25 1.70
CA ILE A 144 5.15 -10.93 1.03
C ILE A 144 5.27 -12.46 1.13
N ARG A 145 6.46 -13.02 0.95
CA ARG A 145 6.69 -14.48 1.11
C ARG A 145 6.45 -14.94 2.55
N PHE A 146 6.77 -14.11 3.54
CA PHE A 146 6.50 -14.45 4.93
C PHE A 146 5.00 -14.42 5.23
N ILE A 147 4.28 -13.45 4.69
CA ILE A 147 2.81 -13.36 4.75
C ILE A 147 2.16 -14.63 4.20
N GLU A 148 2.60 -15.07 3.01
CA GLU A 148 2.17 -16.33 2.40
C GLU A 148 2.46 -17.53 3.32
N ALA A 149 3.69 -17.65 3.82
CA ALA A 149 4.11 -18.74 4.70
C ALA A 149 3.33 -18.80 6.03
N LYS A 150 2.80 -17.67 6.51
CA LYS A 150 2.00 -17.58 7.73
C LYS A 150 0.49 -17.53 7.48
N ASN A 151 0.06 -17.62 6.23
CA ASN A 151 -1.34 -17.52 5.84
C ASN A 151 -2.04 -16.26 6.40
N VAL A 152 -1.33 -15.13 6.36
CA VAL A 152 -1.84 -13.80 6.73
C VAL A 152 -2.38 -13.13 5.46
N PRO A 153 -3.61 -12.62 5.42
CA PRO A 153 -4.12 -11.87 4.27
C PRO A 153 -3.39 -10.54 4.12
N LEU A 154 -2.98 -10.23 2.89
CA LEU A 154 -2.47 -8.93 2.47
C LEU A 154 -3.41 -8.33 1.44
N ILE A 155 -4.02 -7.21 1.78
CA ILE A 155 -4.81 -6.42 0.85
C ILE A 155 -3.97 -5.24 0.39
N VAL A 156 -3.58 -5.27 -0.88
CA VAL A 156 -2.99 -4.12 -1.56
C VAL A 156 -4.14 -3.25 -2.06
N PHE A 157 -4.45 -2.17 -1.33
CA PHE A 157 -5.54 -1.26 -1.64
C PHE A 157 -4.99 0.04 -2.24
N SER A 158 -4.94 0.07 -3.57
CA SER A 158 -4.25 1.12 -4.31
C SER A 158 -5.19 1.91 -5.21
N ALA A 159 -5.05 3.23 -5.16
CA ALA A 159 -5.65 4.13 -6.15
C ALA A 159 -4.89 4.08 -7.49
N GLY A 160 -3.81 3.32 -7.60
CA GLY A 160 -3.04 3.14 -8.82
C GLY A 160 -3.75 2.33 -9.91
N ILE A 161 -2.94 1.71 -10.78
CA ILE A 161 -3.40 0.84 -11.87
C ILE A 161 -3.08 -0.62 -11.53
N GLY A 162 -4.13 -1.41 -11.27
CA GLY A 162 -4.04 -2.79 -10.79
C GLY A 162 -3.19 -3.71 -11.68
N ASN A 163 -3.34 -3.64 -13.01
CA ASN A 163 -2.56 -4.50 -13.91
C ASN A 163 -1.06 -4.18 -13.86
N VAL A 164 -0.68 -2.92 -13.62
CA VAL A 164 0.72 -2.54 -13.45
C VAL A 164 1.26 -3.14 -12.15
N ILE A 165 0.50 -3.04 -11.06
CA ILE A 165 0.83 -3.64 -9.76
C ILE A 165 1.04 -5.15 -9.92
N GLU A 166 0.11 -5.85 -10.58
CA GLU A 166 0.21 -7.29 -10.86
C GLU A 166 1.49 -7.61 -11.63
N MET A 167 1.79 -6.88 -12.71
CA MET A 167 2.98 -7.11 -13.51
C MET A 167 4.27 -6.92 -12.70
N ILE A 168 4.34 -5.89 -11.86
CA ILE A 168 5.51 -5.64 -10.98
C ILE A 168 5.64 -6.74 -9.94
N LEU A 169 4.55 -7.14 -9.28
CA LEU A 169 4.56 -8.22 -8.30
C LEU A 169 4.96 -9.56 -8.95
N GLN A 170 4.41 -9.87 -10.13
CA GLN A 170 4.78 -11.08 -10.88
C GLN A 170 6.25 -11.09 -11.29
N GLN A 171 6.81 -9.96 -11.74
CA GLN A 171 8.23 -9.86 -12.09
C GLN A 171 9.16 -10.16 -10.90
N ASN A 172 8.75 -9.77 -9.69
CA ASN A 172 9.56 -9.93 -8.48
C ASN A 172 9.31 -11.25 -7.73
N LEU A 173 8.07 -11.74 -7.72
CA LEU A 173 7.65 -12.93 -6.98
C LEU A 173 7.60 -14.19 -7.84
N GLY A 174 7.48 -14.05 -9.17
CA GLY A 174 7.18 -15.12 -10.11
C GLY A 174 5.70 -15.51 -10.12
N THR A 175 5.12 -15.78 -8.96
CA THR A 175 3.68 -16.04 -8.77
C THR A 175 3.16 -15.19 -7.62
N ILE A 176 1.98 -14.58 -7.81
CA ILE A 176 1.32 -13.81 -6.75
C ILE A 176 0.69 -14.81 -5.75
N PRO A 177 1.01 -14.74 -4.45
CA PRO A 177 0.43 -15.62 -3.45
C PRO A 177 -1.09 -15.50 -3.35
N SER A 178 -1.79 -16.58 -3.00
CA SER A 178 -3.25 -16.57 -2.84
C SER A 178 -3.74 -15.65 -1.71
N GLN A 179 -2.87 -15.35 -0.74
CA GLN A 179 -3.15 -14.44 0.37
C GLN A 179 -3.04 -12.96 -0.02
N LEU A 180 -2.49 -12.65 -1.20
CA LEU A 180 -2.35 -11.28 -1.67
C LEU A 180 -3.54 -10.94 -2.58
N HIS A 181 -4.34 -9.98 -2.14
CA HIS A 181 -5.50 -9.46 -2.87
C HIS A 181 -5.25 -8.02 -3.28
N ILE A 182 -5.42 -7.71 -4.57
CA ILE A 182 -5.23 -6.37 -5.10
C ILE A 182 -6.59 -5.73 -5.35
N ILE A 183 -6.85 -4.60 -4.70
CA ILE A 183 -8.03 -3.78 -4.91
C ILE A 183 -7.55 -2.46 -5.51
N SER A 184 -7.80 -2.28 -6.81
CA SER A 184 -7.29 -1.15 -7.57
C SER A 184 -8.08 -0.93 -8.86
N ASN A 185 -7.67 0.04 -9.67
CA ASN A 185 -8.29 0.31 -10.96
C ASN A 185 -7.68 -0.63 -12.03
N PHE A 186 -8.42 -1.64 -12.45
CA PHE A 186 -7.96 -2.58 -13.46
C PHE A 186 -8.43 -2.17 -14.85
N MET A 187 -7.51 -2.18 -15.81
CA MET A 187 -7.79 -2.11 -17.24
C MET A 187 -8.47 -3.41 -17.70
N ASN A 188 -9.58 -3.26 -18.40
CA ASN A 188 -10.26 -4.34 -19.11
C ASN A 188 -9.79 -4.37 -20.56
N PHE A 189 -9.41 -5.56 -21.04
CA PHE A 189 -8.93 -5.77 -22.39
C PHE A 189 -9.95 -6.55 -23.22
N ASN A 190 -10.22 -6.06 -24.42
CA ASN A 190 -11.14 -6.72 -25.34
C ASN A 190 -10.52 -7.98 -25.99
N LYS A 191 -11.29 -8.65 -26.86
CA LYS A 191 -10.84 -9.86 -27.59
C LYS A 191 -9.61 -9.65 -28.47
N LYS A 192 -9.27 -8.41 -28.81
CA LYS A 192 -8.06 -8.03 -29.56
C LYS A 192 -6.90 -7.61 -28.66
N ASN A 193 -7.02 -7.85 -27.35
CA ASN A 193 -6.03 -7.50 -26.33
C ASN A 193 -5.78 -5.99 -26.19
N ILE A 194 -6.77 -5.15 -26.52
CA ILE A 194 -6.71 -3.68 -26.44
C ILE A 194 -7.52 -3.21 -25.23
N CYS A 195 -6.95 -2.27 -24.46
CA CYS A 195 -7.62 -1.63 -23.32
C CYS A 195 -8.88 -0.88 -23.80
N GLU A 196 -10.04 -1.25 -23.25
CA GLU A 196 -11.34 -0.68 -23.64
C GLU A 196 -12.07 0.05 -22.50
N SER A 197 -11.73 -0.24 -21.25
CA SER A 197 -12.28 0.44 -20.07
C SER A 197 -11.42 0.18 -18.84
N PHE A 198 -11.75 0.86 -17.73
CA PHE A 198 -11.30 0.50 -16.39
C PHE A 198 -12.45 -0.12 -15.59
N THR A 199 -12.13 -0.82 -14.51
CA THR A 199 -13.12 -1.31 -13.54
C THR A 199 -13.76 -0.17 -12.78
N GLU A 200 -15.07 -0.29 -12.55
CA GLU A 200 -15.87 0.66 -11.77
C GLU A 200 -16.27 0.06 -10.41
N PRO A 201 -16.45 0.88 -9.36
CA PRO A 201 -16.22 2.33 -9.34
C PRO A 201 -14.73 2.70 -9.31
N THR A 202 -14.38 3.84 -9.89
CA THR A 202 -13.02 4.41 -9.82
C THR A 202 -12.53 4.59 -8.37
N ILE A 203 -11.36 4.04 -8.08
CA ILE A 203 -10.65 4.18 -6.80
C ILE A 203 -9.62 5.30 -6.94
N HIS A 204 -9.84 6.40 -6.24
CA HIS A 204 -8.91 7.53 -6.14
C HIS A 204 -8.42 7.71 -4.69
N SER A 205 -7.44 8.59 -4.46
CA SER A 205 -6.79 8.73 -3.14
C SER A 205 -7.76 9.01 -1.99
N CYS A 206 -8.79 9.85 -2.19
CA CYS A 206 -9.76 10.20 -1.14
C CYS A 206 -10.92 9.20 -0.88
N CYS A 207 -11.07 8.10 -1.64
CA CYS A 207 -12.19 7.15 -1.47
C CYS A 207 -11.78 5.79 -0.90
N LYS A 208 -10.53 5.61 -0.48
CA LYS A 208 -10.03 4.37 0.11
C LYS A 208 -10.58 4.15 1.53
N ASN A 209 -11.63 3.33 1.64
CA ASN A 209 -12.15 2.85 2.93
C ASN A 209 -12.71 1.42 2.78
N SER A 210 -13.06 0.74 3.88
CA SER A 210 -13.43 -0.67 3.84
C SER A 210 -14.72 -0.96 3.04
N THR A 211 -15.57 0.03 2.78
CA THR A 211 -16.80 -0.20 2.00
C THR A 211 -16.47 -0.65 0.58
N VAL A 212 -15.30 -0.26 0.06
CA VAL A 212 -14.75 -0.73 -1.21
C VAL A 212 -14.20 -2.16 -1.09
N ILE A 213 -13.67 -2.52 0.08
CA ILE A 213 -13.07 -3.84 0.35
C ILE A 213 -14.13 -4.91 0.63
N THR A 214 -15.24 -4.54 1.27
CA THR A 214 -16.21 -5.46 1.89
C THR A 214 -17.37 -5.89 0.99
N GLY A 215 -17.27 -5.68 -0.33
CA GLY A 215 -18.18 -6.25 -1.33
C GLY A 215 -18.24 -7.79 -1.29
N GLU A 216 -19.03 -8.42 -2.17
CA GLU A 216 -19.19 -9.88 -2.32
C GLU A 216 -17.92 -10.60 -2.82
N GLN A 217 -16.74 -10.19 -2.37
CA GLN A 217 -15.47 -10.78 -2.72
C GLN A 217 -15.29 -12.11 -1.95
N PRO A 218 -14.71 -13.15 -2.58
CA PRO A 218 -14.54 -14.47 -1.97
C PRO A 218 -13.75 -14.47 -0.67
N TYR A 219 -12.85 -13.50 -0.49
CA TYR A 219 -11.95 -13.37 0.65
C TYR A 219 -12.52 -12.45 1.76
N SER A 220 -13.73 -11.91 1.59
CA SER A 220 -14.35 -10.96 2.53
C SER A 220 -14.65 -11.55 3.91
N GLU A 221 -14.99 -12.84 3.99
CA GLU A 221 -15.25 -13.54 5.25
C GLU A 221 -13.97 -13.68 6.10
N ASP A 222 -12.85 -14.08 5.48
CA ASP A 222 -11.56 -14.22 6.17
C ASP A 222 -11.08 -12.87 6.73
N ILE A 223 -11.18 -11.79 5.94
CA ILE A 223 -10.89 -10.42 6.39
C ILE A 223 -11.79 -10.02 7.57
N LYS A 224 -13.11 -10.22 7.45
CA LYS A 224 -14.10 -9.84 8.48
C LYS A 224 -13.93 -10.63 9.78
N SER A 225 -13.18 -11.73 9.77
CA SER A 225 -12.92 -12.52 10.97
C SER A 225 -11.66 -12.09 11.74
N ARG A 226 -10.81 -11.23 11.17
CA ARG A 226 -9.49 -10.88 11.71
C ARG A 226 -9.51 -9.51 12.39
N PRO A 227 -9.46 -9.45 13.74
CA PRO A 227 -9.59 -8.19 14.48
C PRO A 227 -8.31 -7.35 14.50
N ASN A 228 -7.15 -7.90 14.10
CA ASN A 228 -5.88 -7.19 14.18
C ASN A 228 -5.39 -6.75 12.80
N ILE A 229 -4.92 -5.50 12.71
CA ILE A 229 -4.55 -4.86 11.45
C ILE A 229 -3.17 -4.24 11.56
N ILE A 230 -2.29 -4.54 10.61
CA ILE A 230 -1.14 -3.68 10.30
C ILE A 230 -1.49 -2.92 9.03
N LEU A 231 -1.60 -1.60 9.16
CA LEU A 231 -1.92 -0.69 8.06
C LEU A 231 -0.64 0.02 7.60
N LEU A 232 -0.35 -0.02 6.31
CA LEU A 232 0.81 0.61 5.68
C LEU A 232 0.34 1.63 4.65
N GLY A 233 0.81 2.86 4.73
CA GLY A 233 0.48 3.89 3.75
C GLY A 233 1.51 5.02 3.73
N ASP A 234 1.52 5.83 2.69
CA ASP A 234 2.40 6.99 2.56
C ASP A 234 1.62 8.30 2.48
N SER A 235 0.28 8.24 2.38
CA SER A 235 -0.59 9.41 2.38
C SER A 235 -1.47 9.51 3.63
N LEU A 236 -1.89 10.73 3.99
CA LEU A 236 -2.85 10.94 5.08
C LEU A 236 -4.22 10.33 4.81
N GLU A 237 -4.56 10.02 3.56
CA GLU A 237 -5.86 9.41 3.23
C GLU A 237 -5.82 7.88 3.48
N ASP A 238 -4.64 7.26 3.45
CA ASP A 238 -4.48 5.81 3.66
C ASP A 238 -4.78 5.39 5.10
N VAL A 239 -4.71 6.31 6.07
CA VAL A 239 -5.07 6.03 7.48
C VAL A 239 -6.53 5.62 7.64
N HIS A 240 -7.35 5.79 6.61
CA HIS A 240 -8.77 5.46 6.59
C HIS A 240 -9.08 4.11 5.94
N MET A 241 -8.08 3.37 5.45
CA MET A 241 -8.31 2.06 4.81
C MET A 241 -8.94 1.02 5.75
N ASP A 242 -8.77 1.18 7.07
CA ASP A 242 -9.38 0.32 8.10
C ASP A 242 -10.80 0.76 8.52
N ILE A 243 -11.29 1.92 8.09
CA ILE A 243 -12.63 2.42 8.46
C ILE A 243 -13.69 1.49 7.88
N GLY A 244 -14.51 0.93 8.77
CA GLY A 244 -15.59 -0.01 8.46
C GLY A 244 -15.16 -1.48 8.45
N MET A 245 -13.95 -1.79 8.94
CA MET A 245 -13.57 -3.15 9.30
C MET A 245 -14.25 -3.58 10.62
N VAL A 246 -14.00 -4.81 11.05
CA VAL A 246 -14.60 -5.45 12.23
C VAL A 246 -14.69 -4.49 13.42
N ASN A 247 -15.86 -4.43 14.07
CA ASN A 247 -16.03 -3.67 15.31
C ASN A 247 -14.98 -4.12 16.34
N GLU A 248 -14.30 -3.18 16.99
CA GLU A 248 -13.23 -3.40 18.00
C GLU A 248 -11.87 -3.86 17.45
N SER A 249 -11.57 -3.62 16.17
CA SER A 249 -10.26 -3.95 15.60
C SER A 249 -9.11 -3.18 16.26
N THR A 250 -7.99 -3.86 16.52
CA THR A 250 -6.73 -3.22 16.92
C THR A 250 -5.85 -2.99 15.70
N ALA A 251 -5.69 -1.73 15.32
CA ALA A 251 -4.86 -1.35 14.18
C ALA A 251 -3.57 -0.68 14.65
N ILE A 252 -2.44 -1.08 14.05
CA ILE A 252 -1.18 -0.34 14.07
C ILE A 252 -0.99 0.28 12.69
N LYS A 253 -0.88 1.61 12.66
CA LYS A 253 -0.75 2.38 11.42
C LYS A 253 0.69 2.84 11.22
N ILE A 254 1.30 2.42 10.12
CA ILE A 254 2.68 2.74 9.76
C ILE A 254 2.68 3.65 8.53
N GLY A 255 3.19 4.87 8.71
CA GLY A 255 3.25 5.91 7.69
C GLY A 255 4.65 6.04 7.09
N PHE A 256 4.76 6.01 5.76
CA PHE A 256 6.00 6.34 5.05
C PHE A 256 6.01 7.82 4.68
N LEU A 257 6.79 8.63 5.41
CA LEU A 257 6.94 10.06 5.11
C LEU A 257 8.12 10.26 4.15
N ASN A 258 7.81 10.19 2.86
CA ASN A 258 8.80 10.17 1.77
C ASN A 258 9.32 11.56 1.35
N HIS A 259 8.53 12.61 1.53
CA HIS A 259 8.85 13.97 1.07
C HIS A 259 8.21 15.04 1.95
N SER A 260 8.65 16.29 1.79
CA SER A 260 8.13 17.45 2.53
C SER A 260 8.08 17.21 4.05
N ILE A 261 9.12 16.56 4.58
CA ILE A 261 9.18 16.02 5.94
C ILE A 261 8.85 17.10 6.96
N ASP A 262 9.59 18.22 6.95
CA ASP A 262 9.42 19.29 7.94
C ASP A 262 8.00 19.87 7.97
N SER A 263 7.35 20.00 6.81
CA SER A 263 6.04 20.64 6.72
C SER A 263 4.87 19.69 6.98
N ARG A 264 5.10 18.36 6.89
CA ARG A 264 4.04 17.34 7.03
C ARG A 264 4.22 16.47 8.27
N PHE A 265 5.36 16.58 8.96
CA PHE A 265 5.69 15.73 10.10
C PHE A 265 4.59 15.73 11.16
N ASP A 266 4.10 16.90 11.57
CA ASP A 266 3.09 17.01 12.62
C ASP A 266 1.79 16.29 12.21
N ASP A 267 1.26 16.59 11.02
CA ASP A 267 0.04 15.95 10.50
C ASP A 267 0.17 14.42 10.45
N TYR A 268 1.32 13.91 9.99
CA TYR A 268 1.59 12.47 9.92
C TYR A 268 1.77 11.84 11.30
N SER A 269 2.41 12.57 12.23
CA SER A 269 2.69 12.10 13.60
C SER A 269 1.41 12.02 14.43
N GLU A 270 0.41 12.85 14.11
CA GLU A 270 -0.95 12.70 14.65
C GLU A 270 -1.71 11.53 14.04
N ALA A 271 -1.52 11.25 12.74
CA ALA A 271 -2.35 10.32 12.00
C ALA A 271 -1.86 8.85 12.04
N PHE A 272 -0.56 8.63 12.19
CA PHE A 272 0.07 7.30 12.22
C PHE A 272 0.72 7.00 13.57
N ASP A 273 0.73 5.72 13.93
CA ASP A 273 1.35 5.23 15.17
C ASP A 273 2.88 5.20 15.07
N ILE A 274 3.39 4.78 13.90
CA ILE A 274 4.81 4.66 13.58
C ILE A 274 5.07 5.40 12.27
N LEU A 275 6.00 6.33 12.26
CA LEU A 275 6.47 6.98 11.04
C LEU A 275 7.85 6.48 10.63
N LEU A 276 7.99 6.24 9.33
CA LEU A 276 9.25 5.91 8.66
C LEU A 276 9.66 7.08 7.77
N ILE A 277 10.67 7.82 8.20
CA ILE A 277 11.12 9.07 7.56
C ILE A 277 12.13 8.75 6.46
N ASP A 278 11.83 9.08 5.19
CA ASP A 278 12.70 8.82 4.01
C ASP A 278 13.25 7.39 3.92
N CYS A 279 12.53 6.41 4.49
CA CYS A 279 12.94 5.02 4.52
C CYS A 279 12.57 4.34 3.21
N GLN A 280 13.53 3.68 2.52
CA GLN A 280 13.30 2.95 1.26
C GLN A 280 13.09 1.42 1.43
N SER A 281 12.72 0.99 2.65
CA SER A 281 12.72 -0.41 3.09
C SER A 281 11.44 -0.80 3.85
N MET A 282 11.03 -2.06 3.69
CA MET A 282 9.97 -2.76 4.43
C MET A 282 10.50 -3.49 5.67
N GLU A 283 11.75 -3.29 6.05
CA GLU A 283 12.38 -3.99 7.18
C GLU A 283 11.61 -3.80 8.49
N ILE A 284 11.17 -2.58 8.83
CA ILE A 284 10.42 -2.35 10.06
C ILE A 284 9.06 -3.09 10.05
N PRO A 285 8.18 -2.92 9.04
CA PRO A 285 6.97 -3.76 8.92
C PRO A 285 7.26 -5.26 8.98
N PHE A 286 8.32 -5.72 8.32
CA PHE A 286 8.70 -7.13 8.30
C PHE A 286 9.15 -7.64 9.67
N ARG A 287 9.94 -6.85 10.40
CA ARG A 287 10.36 -7.18 11.77
C ARG A 287 9.15 -7.26 12.70
N LEU A 288 8.21 -6.31 12.61
CA LEU A 288 6.99 -6.33 13.40
C LEU A 288 6.17 -7.60 13.14
N LEU A 289 6.03 -8.00 11.88
CA LEU A 289 5.33 -9.22 11.52
C LEU A 289 6.01 -10.49 12.09
N LYS A 290 7.34 -10.49 12.20
CA LYS A 290 8.11 -11.59 12.83
C LYS A 290 8.02 -11.63 14.36
N LEU A 291 7.57 -10.56 15.03
CA LEU A 291 7.48 -10.55 16.49
C LEU A 291 6.50 -11.60 17.02
N CYS A 292 5.45 -11.94 16.25
CA CYS A 292 4.49 -12.97 16.64
C CYS A 292 5.13 -14.39 16.71
N GLU A 293 6.21 -14.68 15.96
CA GLU A 293 6.92 -15.97 16.08
C GLU A 293 7.63 -16.12 17.43
N ASN A 294 8.30 -15.06 17.88
CA ASN A 294 9.18 -15.11 19.05
C ASN A 294 8.41 -15.25 20.37
N PHE A 295 7.13 -14.89 20.39
CA PHE A 295 6.27 -15.02 21.56
C PHE A 295 5.71 -16.43 21.72
N ASN A 296 5.26 -17.06 20.62
CA ASN A 296 4.79 -18.44 20.62
C ASN A 296 5.90 -19.42 21.03
N PHE A 297 7.14 -19.20 20.57
CA PHE A 297 8.28 -20.00 21.01
C PHE A 297 8.56 -19.89 22.53
N LYS A 298 8.31 -18.73 23.15
CA LYS A 298 8.48 -18.57 24.61
C LYS A 298 7.34 -19.22 25.40
N ILE A 299 6.11 -19.17 24.89
CA ILE A 299 4.95 -19.82 25.53
C ILE A 299 5.08 -21.34 25.47
N ASP A 300 5.41 -21.91 24.31
CA ASP A 300 5.57 -23.35 24.13
C ASP A 300 6.68 -23.91 25.03
N ASN A 301 7.80 -23.20 25.16
CA ASN A 301 8.88 -23.59 26.07
C ASN A 301 8.47 -23.49 27.55
N ASN A 302 7.66 -22.51 27.94
CA ASN A 302 7.16 -22.39 29.31
C ASN A 302 6.10 -23.45 29.65
N LEU A 303 5.20 -23.79 28.72
CA LEU A 303 4.22 -24.88 28.89
C LEU A 303 4.89 -26.25 28.97
N ASN A 304 5.92 -26.50 28.14
CA ASN A 304 6.72 -27.71 28.21
C ASN A 304 7.57 -27.80 29.48
N ALA A 305 7.95 -26.66 30.09
CA ALA A 305 8.63 -26.65 31.38
C ALA A 305 7.68 -26.96 32.56
N ILE A 306 6.42 -26.53 32.50
CA ILE A 306 5.42 -26.79 33.54
C ILE A 306 4.92 -28.24 33.52
N ASN A 307 4.84 -28.87 32.35
CA ASN A 307 4.43 -30.28 32.21
C ASN A 307 5.56 -31.29 32.48
N ASN A 308 6.77 -30.83 32.79
CA ASN A 308 7.94 -31.65 33.13
C ASN A 308 8.33 -31.56 34.62
N VAL A 309 7.41 -31.11 35.50
CA VAL A 309 7.58 -31.09 36.96
C VAL A 309 6.59 -32.04 37.63
#